data_AF-A0AAV5CNG2-F1
#
_entry.id   AF-A0AAV5CNG2-F1
#
_cell.length_a   1.000
_cell.length_b   1.000
_cell.length_c   1.000
_cell.angle_alpha   90.00
_cell.angle_beta   90.00
_cell.angle_gamma   90.00
#
_symmetry.space_group_name_H-M   'P 1'
#
loop_
_entity.id
_entity.type
_entity.pdbx_description
1 polymer ?
#
loop_
_entity_poly.entity_id
_entity_poly.type
_entity_poly.pdbx_seq_one_letter_code
_entity_poly.pdbx_strand_id
1 'polypeptide(L)'
;MGLNKIASKLEDYVVMDYPFDMPHVIGSCNGLLLLEGRVVNPATRRWTCLPPCPALPEGTSSFGMDNPYLAFDPVVSPHYEVVLMKDCFDYDSTLLTNSEWPPSPYTMCAYSSETGAWKERSFVREGRPACTLAAVQAAPEPEYRHCAYWRGALYVHCKSDLR
;
A
#
# COMPACT_ATOMS: atom_id res chain seq x y z
N MET A 1 16.31 1.68 -27.77
CA MET A 1 16.38 1.07 -26.42
C MET A 1 17.15 2.02 -25.54
N GLY A 2 16.60 2.42 -24.39
CA GLY A 2 17.33 3.22 -23.41
C GLY A 2 18.43 2.38 -22.76
N LEU A 3 19.56 3.01 -22.44
CA LEU A 3 20.60 2.38 -21.63
C LEU A 3 20.03 1.97 -20.27
N ASN A 4 20.34 0.74 -19.83
CA ASN A 4 20.11 0.32 -18.45
C ASN A 4 20.94 1.24 -17.53
N LYS A 5 20.30 1.80 -16.50
CA LYS A 5 20.94 2.75 -15.57
C LYS A 5 20.70 2.32 -14.13
N ILE A 6 21.66 2.62 -13.26
CA ILE A 6 21.52 2.54 -11.80
C ILE A 6 21.37 3.97 -11.28
N ALA A 7 20.28 4.26 -10.58
CA ALA A 7 20.08 5.52 -9.88
C ALA A 7 20.43 5.31 -8.40
N SER A 8 21.64 5.70 -8.00
CA SER A 8 22.18 5.42 -6.65
C SER A 8 21.66 6.37 -5.57
N LYS A 9 20.96 7.44 -5.95
CA LYS A 9 20.59 8.55 -5.07
C LYS A 9 19.12 8.90 -5.27
N LEU A 10 18.25 8.40 -4.38
CA LEU A 10 16.80 8.54 -4.52
C LEU A 10 16.33 9.95 -4.13
N GLU A 11 17.07 10.63 -3.27
CA GLU A 11 16.88 12.04 -2.90
C GLU A 11 17.08 13.01 -4.08
N ASP A 12 17.68 12.58 -5.20
CA ASP A 12 17.70 13.38 -6.43
C ASP A 12 16.31 13.44 -7.12
N TYR A 13 15.37 12.61 -6.68
CA TYR A 13 14.02 12.50 -7.25
C TYR A 13 12.93 13.02 -6.32
N VAL A 14 13.25 13.33 -5.05
CA VAL A 14 12.29 13.78 -4.04
C VAL A 14 12.96 14.72 -3.02
N VAL A 15 12.25 15.76 -2.60
CA VAL A 15 12.71 16.60 -1.48
C VAL A 15 12.16 16.01 -0.19
N MET A 16 13.06 15.72 0.74
CA MET A 16 12.72 15.23 2.07
C MET A 16 12.50 16.40 3.03
N ASP A 17 11.56 16.26 3.96
CA ASP A 17 11.22 17.34 4.90
C ASP A 17 12.28 17.47 6.01
N TYR A 18 13.03 16.39 6.28
CA TYR A 18 14.10 16.36 7.29
C TYR A 18 15.41 15.80 6.71
N PRO A 19 16.58 16.34 7.12
CA PRO A 19 17.89 15.95 6.56
C PRO A 19 18.36 14.54 6.93
N PHE A 20 17.69 13.87 7.88
CA PHE A 20 17.97 12.48 8.26
C PHE A 20 16.93 11.50 7.72
N ASP A 21 15.93 12.00 6.98
CA ASP A 21 14.87 11.18 6.44
C ASP A 21 15.41 10.43 5.21
N MET A 22 15.60 9.11 5.36
CA MET A 22 16.12 8.28 4.29
C MET A 22 14.94 7.78 3.45
N PRO A 23 14.86 8.12 2.15
CA PRO A 23 13.73 7.72 1.34
C PRO A 23 13.68 6.20 1.22
N HIS A 24 12.65 5.59 1.83
CA HIS A 24 12.40 4.16 1.78
C HIS A 24 11.37 3.84 0.70
N VAL A 25 11.72 2.93 -0.23
CA VAL A 25 10.80 2.48 -1.27
C VAL A 25 9.87 1.43 -0.69
N ILE A 26 8.59 1.77 -0.57
CA ILE A 26 7.55 0.86 -0.09
C ILE A 26 7.08 -0.06 -1.23
N GLY A 27 6.97 0.49 -2.43
CA GLY A 27 6.51 -0.25 -3.59
C GLY A 27 6.76 0.46 -4.91
N SER A 28 6.49 -0.24 -6.01
CA SER A 28 6.55 0.33 -7.35
C SER A 28 5.44 -0.25 -8.23
N CYS A 29 4.91 0.57 -9.15
CA CYS A 29 3.88 0.15 -10.09
C CYS A 29 4.00 0.98 -11.38
N ASN A 30 4.16 0.31 -12.54
CA ASN A 30 4.19 0.91 -13.88
C ASN A 30 5.00 2.23 -13.99
N GLY A 31 6.20 2.22 -13.41
CA GLY A 31 7.14 3.35 -13.50
C GLY A 31 6.96 4.44 -12.43
N LEU A 32 5.99 4.29 -11.53
CA LEU A 32 5.86 5.09 -10.32
C LEU A 32 6.46 4.35 -9.11
N LEU A 33 7.03 5.12 -8.19
CA LEU A 33 7.53 4.64 -6.91
C LEU A 33 6.66 5.19 -5.79
N LEU A 34 6.35 4.36 -4.81
CA LEU A 34 5.71 4.75 -3.56
C LEU A 34 6.77 4.82 -2.46
N LEU A 35 6.96 6.01 -1.93
CA LEU A 35 7.77 6.28 -0.75
C LEU A 35 6.84 6.63 0.42
N GLU A 36 7.41 6.73 1.61
CA GLU A 36 6.67 7.20 2.78
C GLU A 36 6.06 8.59 2.52
N GLY A 37 4.73 8.65 2.49
CA GLY A 37 3.98 9.88 2.21
C GLY A 37 3.98 10.39 0.78
N ARG A 38 4.65 9.74 -0.18
CA ARG A 38 4.93 10.37 -1.48
C ARG A 38 4.86 9.38 -2.62
N VAL A 39 4.32 9.82 -3.76
CA VAL A 39 4.42 9.10 -5.03
C VAL A 39 5.39 9.86 -5.93
N VAL A 40 6.38 9.14 -6.43
CA VAL A 40 7.47 9.67 -7.26
C VAL A 40 7.37 9.09 -8.66
N ASN A 41 7.52 9.95 -9.67
CA ASN A 41 7.71 9.57 -11.06
C ASN A 41 9.17 9.83 -11.44
N PRO A 42 10.04 8.79 -11.45
CA PRO A 42 11.45 8.95 -11.81
C PRO A 42 11.67 9.36 -13.27
N ALA A 43 10.73 9.05 -14.17
CA ALA A 43 10.83 9.41 -15.59
C ALA A 43 10.68 10.92 -15.78
N THR A 44 9.78 11.56 -15.03
CA THR A 44 9.54 13.01 -15.11
C THR A 44 10.27 13.82 -14.03
N ARG A 45 10.92 13.15 -13.06
CA ARG A 45 11.48 13.76 -11.84
C ARG A 45 10.46 14.63 -11.09
N ARG A 46 9.22 14.15 -11.03
CA ARG A 46 8.14 14.81 -10.30
C ARG A 46 7.71 13.92 -9.16
N TRP A 47 7.22 14.53 -8.10
CA TRP A 47 6.68 13.84 -6.95
C TRP A 47 5.47 14.60 -6.42
N THR A 48 4.66 13.92 -5.61
CA THR A 48 3.49 14.51 -4.96
C THR A 48 3.36 13.92 -3.57
N CYS A 49 3.16 14.77 -2.57
CA CYS A 49 2.77 14.32 -1.24
C CYS A 49 1.34 13.82 -1.27
N LEU A 50 1.11 12.67 -0.65
CA LEU A 50 -0.22 12.21 -0.33
C LEU A 50 -0.75 13.06 0.82
N PRO A 51 -1.99 13.57 0.75
CA PRO A 51 -2.61 14.21 1.90
C PRO A 51 -2.75 13.19 3.04
N PRO A 52 -2.84 13.62 4.30
CA PRO A 52 -3.14 12.71 5.40
C PRO A 52 -4.48 12.02 5.17
N CYS A 53 -4.57 10.74 5.54
CA CYS A 53 -5.83 10.01 5.46
C CYS A 53 -6.77 10.47 6.58
N PRO A 54 -7.98 11.02 6.28
CA PRO A 54 -8.88 11.55 7.29
C PRO A 54 -9.51 10.48 8.20
N ALA A 55 -9.43 9.19 7.80
CA ALA A 55 -9.96 8.08 8.59
C ALA A 55 -8.99 7.59 9.68
N LEU A 56 -7.76 8.12 9.73
CA LEU A 56 -6.74 7.74 10.70
C LEU A 56 -6.73 8.71 11.88
N PRO A 57 -6.57 8.24 13.14
CA PRO A 57 -6.49 9.11 14.31
C PRO A 57 -5.40 10.18 14.16
N GLU A 58 -5.66 11.41 14.63
CA GLU A 58 -4.65 12.48 14.64
C GLU A 58 -3.40 12.04 15.41
N GLY A 59 -2.23 12.16 14.77
CA GLY A 59 -0.93 11.81 15.36
C GLY A 59 -0.41 10.43 14.98
N THR A 60 -1.22 9.58 14.35
CA THR A 60 -0.71 8.42 13.61
C THR A 60 -0.18 8.93 12.28
N SER A 61 1.13 8.80 12.00
CA SER A 61 1.61 9.07 10.64
C SER A 61 0.79 8.18 9.71
N SER A 62 0.28 8.72 8.59
CA SER A 62 -0.55 7.96 7.64
C SER A 62 0.14 6.73 7.03
N PHE A 63 1.36 6.42 7.47
CA PHE A 63 2.28 5.42 6.97
C PHE A 63 2.96 4.61 8.09
N GLY A 64 2.70 4.91 9.37
CA GLY A 64 3.37 4.25 10.50
C GLY A 64 2.79 2.89 10.90
N MET A 65 1.54 2.61 10.49
CA MET A 65 0.82 1.37 10.82
C MET A 65 0.03 0.77 9.65
N ASP A 66 -0.38 1.56 8.65
CA ASP A 66 -1.07 1.02 7.45
C ASP A 66 -0.06 0.62 6.36
N ASN A 67 -0.34 -0.47 5.64
CA ASN A 67 0.46 -0.92 4.49
C ASN A 67 -0.07 -0.27 3.20
N PRO A 68 0.65 0.71 2.59
CA PRO A 68 0.16 1.40 1.41
C PRO A 68 0.53 0.65 0.13
N TYR A 69 -0.43 0.53 -0.78
CA TYR A 69 -0.27 -0.15 -2.07
C TYR A 69 -0.61 0.78 -3.23
N LEU A 70 0.32 0.89 -4.18
CA LEU A 70 0.18 1.72 -5.37
C LEU A 70 -0.42 0.91 -6.52
N ALA A 71 -1.45 1.47 -7.17
CA ALA A 71 -1.88 1.04 -8.49
C ALA A 71 -1.80 2.17 -9.49
N PHE A 72 -1.25 1.85 -10.64
CA PHE A 72 -1.19 2.76 -11.77
C PHE A 72 -1.20 1.92 -13.04
N ASP A 73 -2.19 2.12 -13.91
CA ASP A 73 -2.23 1.52 -15.26
C ASP A 73 -2.36 2.67 -16.28
N PRO A 74 -1.24 3.16 -16.85
CA PRO A 74 -1.26 4.30 -17.77
C PRO A 74 -2.05 4.02 -19.06
N VAL A 75 -2.37 2.76 -19.36
CA VAL A 75 -3.21 2.39 -20.50
C VAL A 75 -4.70 2.59 -20.18
N VAL A 76 -5.09 2.48 -18.91
CA VAL A 76 -6.49 2.62 -18.45
C VAL A 76 -6.79 4.03 -17.98
N SER A 77 -5.88 4.65 -17.23
CA SER A 77 -6.05 6.00 -16.67
C SER A 77 -4.70 6.71 -16.49
N PRO A 78 -4.61 8.03 -16.73
CA PRO A 78 -3.41 8.80 -16.39
C PRO A 78 -3.26 8.99 -14.87
N HIS A 79 -4.25 8.57 -14.08
CA HIS A 79 -4.29 8.75 -12.64
C HIS A 79 -3.91 7.44 -11.92
N TYR A 80 -3.02 7.56 -10.93
CA TYR A 80 -2.73 6.50 -9.97
C TYR A 80 -3.69 6.54 -8.77
N GLU A 81 -3.81 5.39 -8.12
CA GLU A 81 -4.52 5.19 -6.85
C GLU A 81 -3.56 4.64 -5.79
N VAL A 82 -3.77 5.00 -4.53
CA VAL A 82 -3.05 4.41 -3.38
C VAL A 82 -4.08 3.85 -2.41
N VAL A 83 -3.96 2.58 -2.04
CA VAL A 83 -4.86 1.92 -1.10
C VAL A 83 -4.11 1.66 0.20
N LEU A 84 -4.69 2.04 1.33
CA LEU A 84 -4.19 1.76 2.68
C LEU A 84 -4.87 0.50 3.19
N MET A 85 -4.11 -0.58 3.27
CA MET A 85 -4.55 -1.81 3.90
C MET A 85 -4.28 -1.72 5.40
N LYS A 86 -5.34 -1.91 6.19
CA LYS A 86 -5.25 -1.93 7.65
C LYS A 86 -4.36 -3.06 8.12
N ASP A 87 -3.54 -2.81 9.14
CA ASP A 87 -2.74 -3.87 9.73
C ASP A 87 -3.63 -4.95 10.35
N CYS A 88 -3.23 -6.21 10.17
CA CYS A 88 -3.84 -7.35 10.84
C CYS A 88 -3.69 -7.28 12.38
N PHE A 89 -2.76 -6.47 12.91
CA PHE A 89 -2.59 -6.24 14.34
C PHE A 89 -3.53 -5.19 14.94
N ASP A 90 -4.21 -4.38 14.12
CA ASP A 90 -5.21 -3.40 14.59
C ASP A 90 -6.56 -4.04 14.93
N TYR A 91 -6.77 -5.30 14.58
CA TYR A 91 -7.95 -6.04 14.99
C TYR A 91 -7.84 -6.44 16.45
N ASP A 92 -8.92 -6.26 17.22
CA ASP A 92 -8.99 -6.71 18.62
C ASP A 92 -8.72 -8.21 18.70
N SER A 93 -7.47 -8.53 19.08
CA SER A 93 -6.89 -9.87 19.12
C SER A 93 -7.70 -10.86 19.96
N THR A 94 -8.57 -10.37 20.85
CA THR A 94 -9.35 -11.20 21.77
C THR A 94 -10.67 -11.72 21.19
N LEU A 95 -11.18 -11.12 20.10
CA LEU A 95 -12.51 -11.45 19.54
C LEU A 95 -12.47 -12.08 18.14
N LEU A 96 -11.32 -12.08 17.46
CA LEU A 96 -11.26 -12.31 16.01
C LEU A 96 -10.28 -13.41 15.56
N THR A 97 -9.77 -14.25 16.47
CA THR A 97 -8.76 -15.28 16.19
C THR A 97 -9.13 -16.22 15.03
N ASN A 98 -10.42 -16.58 14.89
CA ASN A 98 -10.91 -17.46 13.81
C ASN A 98 -11.49 -16.71 12.59
N SER A 99 -11.33 -15.39 12.53
CA SER A 99 -11.88 -14.59 11.43
C SER A 99 -11.16 -14.90 10.12
N GLU A 100 -11.92 -14.93 9.04
CA GLU A 100 -11.39 -15.18 7.70
C GLU A 100 -10.56 -13.98 7.21
N TRP A 101 -9.39 -14.27 6.63
CA TRP A 101 -8.51 -13.28 6.02
C TRP A 101 -8.35 -13.52 4.51
N PRO A 102 -8.34 -12.45 3.68
CA PRO A 102 -8.80 -11.10 4.02
C PRO A 102 -10.30 -11.10 4.38
N PRO A 103 -10.75 -10.15 5.24
CA PRO A 103 -12.16 -9.97 5.56
C PRO A 103 -12.99 -9.75 4.30
N SER A 104 -14.29 -10.06 4.37
CA SER A 104 -15.21 -9.80 3.28
C SER A 104 -16.56 -9.32 3.83
N PRO A 105 -16.98 -8.08 3.54
CA PRO A 105 -16.25 -7.05 2.80
C PRO A 105 -15.00 -6.52 3.56
N TYR A 106 -13.95 -6.19 2.84
CA TYR A 106 -12.78 -5.48 3.36
C TYR A 106 -12.86 -4.00 3.00
N THR A 107 -13.11 -3.16 3.99
CA THR A 107 -13.16 -1.72 3.80
C THR A 107 -11.82 -1.05 4.11
N MET A 108 -11.29 -0.33 3.12
CA MET A 108 -9.97 0.33 3.13
C MET A 108 -10.07 1.78 2.64
N CYS A 109 -9.07 2.60 2.94
CA CYS A 109 -8.98 3.95 2.40
C CYS A 109 -8.23 3.95 1.07
N ALA A 110 -8.81 4.57 0.05
CA ALA A 110 -8.23 4.68 -1.29
C ALA A 110 -8.09 6.15 -1.69
N TYR A 111 -6.87 6.59 -1.93
CA TYR A 111 -6.54 7.87 -2.54
C TYR A 111 -6.63 7.75 -4.05
N SER A 112 -7.21 8.77 -4.70
CA SER A 112 -7.13 8.94 -6.15
C SER A 112 -6.41 10.23 -6.50
N SER A 113 -5.41 10.13 -7.37
CA SER A 113 -4.69 11.30 -7.92
C SER A 113 -5.56 12.12 -8.89
N GLU A 114 -6.70 11.59 -9.35
CA GLU A 114 -7.67 12.33 -10.15
C GLU A 114 -8.42 13.36 -9.30
N THR A 115 -8.89 12.93 -8.13
CA THR A 115 -9.67 13.78 -7.22
C THR A 115 -8.81 14.46 -6.15
N GLY A 116 -7.57 14.01 -5.98
CA GLY A 116 -6.67 14.47 -4.92
C GLY A 116 -7.18 14.16 -3.50
N ALA A 117 -8.01 13.13 -3.35
CA ALA A 117 -8.76 12.88 -2.11
C ALA A 117 -8.78 11.39 -1.75
N TRP A 118 -8.85 11.13 -0.45
CA TRP A 118 -9.11 9.81 0.13
C TRP A 118 -10.61 9.52 0.17
N LYS A 119 -10.98 8.30 -0.19
CA LYS A 119 -12.34 7.78 -0.05
C LYS A 119 -12.28 6.36 0.52
N GLU A 120 -13.28 6.03 1.31
CA GLU A 120 -13.46 4.66 1.77
C GLU A 120 -13.95 3.77 0.62
N ARG A 121 -13.39 2.58 0.49
CA ARG A 121 -13.73 1.60 -0.54
C ARG A 121 -13.82 0.21 0.06
N SER A 122 -14.92 -0.48 -0.21
CA SER A 122 -15.13 -1.87 0.20
C SER A 122 -14.80 -2.82 -0.95
N PHE A 123 -14.00 -3.84 -0.64
CA PHE A 123 -13.59 -4.90 -1.55
C PHE A 123 -14.24 -6.20 -1.10
N VAL A 124 -14.84 -6.92 -2.04
CA VAL A 124 -15.42 -8.24 -1.75
C VAL A 124 -14.39 -9.29 -2.16
N ARG A 125 -14.13 -10.26 -1.27
CA ARG A 125 -13.20 -11.35 -1.58
C ARG A 125 -13.80 -12.27 -2.64
N GLU A 126 -13.03 -12.53 -3.69
CA GLU A 126 -13.32 -13.60 -4.65
C GLU A 126 -12.76 -14.93 -4.14
N GLY A 127 -13.62 -15.93 -3.98
CA GLY A 127 -13.21 -17.28 -3.57
C GLY A 127 -13.03 -17.45 -2.05
N ARG A 128 -12.25 -18.48 -1.68
CA ARG A 128 -12.05 -18.88 -0.29
C ARG A 128 -11.13 -17.92 0.47
N PRO A 129 -11.19 -17.90 1.81
CA PRO A 129 -10.23 -17.15 2.60
C PRO A 129 -8.83 -17.66 2.30
N ALA A 130 -7.85 -16.77 2.30
CA ALA A 130 -6.45 -17.15 2.23
C ALA A 130 -6.05 -17.89 3.51
N CYS A 131 -6.45 -17.36 4.68
CA CYS A 131 -6.18 -18.00 5.97
C CYS A 131 -7.11 -17.43 7.05
N THR A 132 -6.80 -17.71 8.32
CA THR A 132 -7.41 -17.03 9.46
C THR A 132 -6.56 -15.84 9.89
N LEU A 133 -7.19 -14.83 10.49
CA LEU A 133 -6.50 -13.66 11.02
C LEU A 133 -5.43 -14.05 12.06
N ALA A 134 -5.67 -15.07 12.89
CA ALA A 134 -4.66 -15.58 13.80
C ALA A 134 -3.42 -16.16 13.10
N ALA A 135 -3.61 -16.81 11.94
CA ALA A 135 -2.47 -17.29 11.17
C ALA A 135 -1.64 -16.12 10.62
N VAL A 136 -2.29 -15.02 10.20
CA VAL A 136 -1.62 -13.79 9.78
C VAL A 136 -0.81 -13.17 10.92
N GLN A 137 -1.42 -13.05 12.11
CA GLN A 137 -0.74 -12.49 13.29
C GLN A 137 0.41 -13.37 13.79
N ALA A 138 0.35 -14.68 13.57
CA ALA A 138 1.30 -15.64 14.12
C ALA A 138 2.54 -15.89 13.23
N ALA A 139 2.51 -15.56 11.93
CA ALA A 139 3.67 -15.85 11.08
C ALA A 139 4.69 -14.72 11.07
N PRO A 140 5.97 -15.06 10.83
CA PRO A 140 7.05 -14.11 10.97
C PRO A 140 6.99 -13.02 9.89
N GLU A 141 7.30 -11.79 10.29
CA GLU A 141 7.66 -10.73 9.35
C GLU A 141 8.81 -11.22 8.45
N PRO A 142 8.72 -11.12 7.10
CA PRO A 142 7.83 -10.29 6.28
C PRO A 142 6.71 -11.04 5.52
N GLU A 143 6.24 -12.20 6.00
CA GLU A 143 5.49 -13.17 5.18
C GLU A 143 4.05 -12.76 4.74
N TYR A 144 3.55 -11.59 5.17
CA TYR A 144 2.18 -11.13 4.90
C TYR A 144 2.05 -9.75 4.23
N ARG A 145 3.16 -9.12 3.84
CA ARG A 145 3.13 -7.73 3.35
C ARG A 145 3.06 -7.57 1.83
N HIS A 146 2.89 -8.66 1.08
CA HIS A 146 2.86 -8.60 -0.37
C HIS A 146 1.43 -8.55 -0.89
N CYS A 147 0.92 -7.33 -1.07
CA CYS A 147 -0.27 -7.10 -1.87
C CYS A 147 0.08 -6.35 -3.16
N ALA A 148 -0.67 -6.64 -4.21
CA ALA A 148 -0.65 -5.87 -5.44
C ALA A 148 -2.08 -5.41 -5.72
N TYR A 149 -2.23 -4.12 -6.01
CA TYR A 149 -3.51 -3.57 -6.44
C TYR A 149 -3.45 -3.38 -7.96
N TRP A 150 -4.36 -4.03 -8.69
CA TRP A 150 -4.38 -3.99 -10.14
C TRP A 150 -5.81 -4.04 -10.67
N ARG A 151 -6.18 -3.02 -11.46
CA ARG A 151 -7.48 -2.91 -12.14
C ARG A 151 -8.70 -3.14 -11.23
N GLY A 152 -8.68 -2.54 -10.04
CA GLY A 152 -9.79 -2.66 -9.08
C GLY A 152 -9.75 -3.92 -8.21
N ALA A 153 -8.84 -4.86 -8.47
CA ALA A 153 -8.65 -6.05 -7.66
C ALA A 153 -7.42 -5.90 -6.76
N LEU A 154 -7.58 -6.23 -5.48
CA LEU A 154 -6.47 -6.36 -4.54
C LEU A 154 -6.08 -7.84 -4.45
N TYR A 155 -4.84 -8.13 -4.84
CA TYR A 155 -4.23 -9.46 -4.74
C TYR A 155 -3.44 -9.51 -3.44
N VAL A 156 -3.91 -10.31 -2.49
CA VAL A 156 -3.30 -10.48 -1.16
C VAL A 156 -2.59 -11.83 -1.13
N HIS A 157 -1.29 -11.84 -0.81
CA HIS A 157 -0.56 -13.08 -0.58
C HIS A 157 -0.49 -13.38 0.93
N CYS A 158 -0.77 -14.62 1.31
CA CYS A 158 -0.55 -15.14 2.66
C CYS A 158 0.22 -16.46 2.57
N LYS A 159 1.41 -16.52 3.17
CA LYS A 159 2.32 -17.66 3.01
C LYS A 159 1.95 -18.90 3.83
N SER A 160 0.89 -18.86 4.62
CA SER A 160 0.39 -20.03 5.35
C SER A 160 -0.11 -21.18 4.44
N ASP A 161 -0.13 -20.98 3.12
CA ASP A 161 -0.48 -21.99 2.11
C ASP A 161 0.66 -22.93 1.68
N LEU A 162 1.87 -22.82 2.24
CA LEU A 162 2.92 -23.80 2.00
C LEU A 162 2.68 -25.06 2.85
N ARG A 163 1.94 -26.00 2.26
CA ARG A 163 1.92 -27.41 2.66
C ARG A 163 3.30 -28.05 2.63
#